data_AF-A0A478FR81-F1
#
_entry.id   AF-A0A478FR81-F1
#
_cell.length_a   1.000
_cell.length_b   1.000
_cell.length_c   1.000
_cell.angle_alpha   90.00
_cell.angle_beta   90.00
_cell.angle_gamma   90.00
#
_symmetry.space_group_name_H-M   'P 1'
#
loop_
_entity.id
_entity.type
_entity.pdbx_description
1 polymer ?
#
loop_
_entity_poly.entity_id
_entity_poly.type
_entity_poly.pdbx_seq_one_letter_code
_entity_poly.pdbx_strand_id
1 'polypeptide(L)'
;MSTLLSKIAGGGAALAIGATSTVLAKNNPQRENFLNVTSETWSNRVSYKFEDVFDLLSTKKDYSQLNSSEKQKWQRKFADFYKNRDKVRSLIFEELVIKPAHALSLSNEQLSHAQHIEDQIKKLEETNKEVQKIMQDFYQECRKVSSFIFGKTKHPNYYENEIKKFINPGEELKDRTARYWRDAWIGCSKPGSTTSIDIGWPDRDEILKQEKSSNGWNKENKRM
;
A
#
# COMPACT_ATOMS: atom_id res chain seq x y z
N MET A 1 20.04 -14.33 59.65
CA MET A 1 18.85 -14.72 58.86
C MET A 1 19.24 -14.84 57.39
N SER A 2 19.09 -16.06 56.85
CA SER A 2 18.91 -16.49 55.44
C SER A 2 19.70 -15.77 54.33
N THR A 3 20.74 -16.35 53.70
CA THR A 3 20.73 -17.22 52.47
C THR A 3 19.75 -16.73 51.38
N LEU A 4 20.10 -16.58 50.09
CA LEU A 4 20.96 -17.39 49.21
C LEU A 4 21.36 -16.60 47.94
N LEU A 5 22.59 -16.82 47.48
CA LEU A 5 23.05 -16.61 46.11
C LEU A 5 22.31 -17.56 45.16
N SER A 6 21.75 -17.05 44.07
CA SER A 6 21.44 -17.84 42.88
C SER A 6 21.90 -17.11 41.62
N LYS A 7 22.86 -17.74 40.94
CA LYS A 7 23.36 -17.42 39.60
C LYS A 7 22.20 -17.42 38.59
N ILE A 8 22.15 -16.44 37.70
CA ILE A 8 21.68 -16.64 36.33
C ILE A 8 22.75 -16.06 35.40
N ALA A 9 23.31 -16.96 34.60
CA ALA A 9 24.17 -16.69 33.46
C ALA A 9 23.31 -16.47 32.21
N GLY A 10 23.83 -15.73 31.23
CA GLY A 10 23.51 -15.96 29.82
C GLY A 10 22.94 -14.75 29.05
N GLY A 11 23.67 -14.37 28.00
CA GLY A 11 23.20 -13.58 26.85
C GLY A 11 23.22 -12.07 27.11
N GLY A 12 23.99 -11.25 26.41
CA GLY A 12 24.16 -11.24 24.96
C GLY A 12 23.56 -9.93 24.45
N ALA A 13 24.41 -9.11 23.82
CA ALA A 13 24.21 -7.72 23.40
C ALA A 13 22.85 -7.36 22.75
N ALA A 14 22.46 -6.08 22.85
CA ALA A 14 22.04 -5.32 21.66
C ALA A 14 21.89 -3.80 21.91
N LEU A 15 22.75 -3.05 21.22
CA LEU A 15 22.46 -1.84 20.44
C LEU A 15 21.85 -0.62 21.16
N ALA A 16 22.76 0.24 21.63
CA ALA A 16 22.57 1.67 21.61
C ALA A 16 22.38 2.15 20.15
N ILE A 17 21.19 2.64 19.81
CA ILE A 17 20.99 3.49 18.63
C ILE A 17 20.27 4.75 19.11
N GLY A 18 20.94 5.87 18.83
CA GLY A 18 20.69 7.18 19.39
C GLY A 18 19.31 7.78 19.08
N ALA A 19 18.98 8.75 19.92
CA ALA A 19 17.81 9.59 19.81
C ALA A 19 17.94 10.65 18.70
N THR A 20 16.78 11.27 18.41
CA THR A 20 16.51 12.48 17.59
C THR A 20 16.38 12.21 16.08
N SER A 21 15.18 12.31 15.49
CA SER A 21 14.38 13.54 15.41
C SER A 21 12.87 13.26 15.41
N THR A 22 12.25 13.76 16.46
CA THR A 22 10.85 14.16 16.62
C THR A 22 10.47 15.25 15.61
N VAL A 23 9.28 15.18 15.02
CA VAL A 23 8.30 16.28 14.87
C VAL A 23 7.03 15.74 14.20
N LEU A 24 5.89 15.96 14.88
CA LEU A 24 4.48 15.74 14.48
C LEU A 24 3.83 14.38 14.78
N ALA A 25 3.80 14.04 16.07
CA ALA A 25 2.56 13.62 16.70
C ALA A 25 1.95 14.84 17.42
N LYS A 26 0.77 15.30 17.01
CA LYS A 26 -0.04 16.21 17.84
C LYS A 26 -1.45 15.65 17.93
N ASN A 27 -1.57 14.56 18.69
CA ASN A 27 -2.55 14.37 19.77
C ASN A 27 -2.73 12.88 20.11
N ASN A 28 -1.83 12.39 20.98
CA ASN A 28 -2.04 11.34 21.99
C ASN A 28 -2.06 9.85 21.56
N PRO A 29 -1.79 8.91 22.49
CA PRO A 29 -0.50 8.22 22.56
C PRO A 29 -0.65 6.69 22.57
N GLN A 30 0.07 5.96 21.73
CA GLN A 30 0.40 4.54 22.00
C GLN A 30 1.47 4.06 21.02
N ARG A 31 2.74 4.28 21.38
CA ARG A 31 3.85 3.46 20.90
C ARG A 31 3.95 2.24 21.82
N GLU A 32 2.98 1.36 21.74
CA GLU A 32 3.20 -0.03 22.16
C GLU A 32 3.64 -0.79 20.92
N ASN A 33 4.62 -1.69 21.09
CA ASN A 33 5.04 -2.60 20.03
C ASN A 33 3.87 -3.54 19.69
N PHE A 34 3.00 -3.11 18.76
CA PHE A 34 1.83 -3.85 18.28
C PHE A 34 2.17 -5.18 17.59
N LEU A 35 3.46 -5.49 17.41
CA LEU A 35 3.95 -6.67 16.69
C LEU A 35 4.04 -7.95 17.55
N ASN A 36 3.87 -7.87 18.86
CA ASN A 36 3.85 -9.08 19.68
C ASN A 36 2.41 -9.63 19.77
N VAL A 37 2.22 -10.79 19.16
CA VAL A 37 0.98 -11.57 19.17
C VAL A 37 0.66 -12.00 20.61
N THR A 38 -0.23 -11.26 21.27
CA THR A 38 -1.00 -11.75 22.41
C THR A 38 -2.39 -12.11 21.91
N SER A 39 -2.94 -13.24 22.38
CA SER A 39 -4.22 -13.79 21.92
C SER A 39 -5.34 -12.74 21.96
N GLU A 40 -5.90 -12.40 20.80
CA GLU A 40 -6.93 -11.37 20.65
C GLU A 40 -8.26 -11.78 21.29
N THR A 41 -8.68 -11.02 22.31
CA THR A 41 -10.05 -11.02 22.81
C THR A 41 -10.81 -9.87 22.14
N TRP A 42 -12.15 -9.97 22.08
CA TRP A 42 -13.00 -8.93 21.47
C TRP A 42 -12.73 -7.51 22.03
N SER A 43 -12.22 -7.42 23.25
CA SER A 43 -12.03 -6.17 24.01
C SER A 43 -10.60 -5.63 24.06
N ASN A 44 -9.56 -6.36 23.62
CA ASN A 44 -8.17 -6.03 24.01
C ASN A 44 -7.26 -5.40 22.94
N ARG A 45 -7.73 -5.22 21.69
CA ARG A 45 -6.99 -4.42 20.69
C ARG A 45 -7.88 -3.34 20.08
N VAL A 46 -7.35 -2.12 19.98
CA VAL A 46 -7.99 -1.03 19.24
C VAL A 46 -7.84 -1.30 17.74
N SER A 47 -8.94 -1.21 16.99
CA SER A 47 -8.92 -1.29 15.53
C SER A 47 -8.60 0.06 14.95
N TYR A 48 -7.62 0.11 14.06
CA TYR A 48 -7.28 1.31 13.30
C TYR A 48 -7.45 1.02 11.82
N LYS A 49 -8.00 1.96 11.06
CA LYS A 49 -7.99 1.84 9.61
C LYS A 49 -6.61 2.19 9.06
N PHE A 50 -6.32 1.71 7.87
CA PHE A 50 -5.10 2.10 7.17
C PHE A 50 -5.04 3.62 6.97
N GLU A 51 -6.16 4.29 6.66
CA GLU A 51 -6.22 5.76 6.55
C GLU A 51 -5.90 6.51 7.86
N ASP A 52 -6.05 5.87 9.02
CA ASP A 52 -5.77 6.47 10.32
C ASP A 52 -4.28 6.34 10.71
N VAL A 53 -3.59 5.36 10.12
CA VAL A 53 -2.21 4.98 10.48
C VAL A 53 -1.20 5.44 9.42
N PHE A 54 -1.58 5.38 8.15
CA PHE A 54 -0.72 5.65 7.01
C PHE A 54 -1.17 6.88 6.25
N ASP A 55 -0.20 7.57 5.64
CA ASP A 55 -0.48 8.76 4.86
C ASP A 55 -1.05 8.39 3.48
N LEU A 56 -2.32 8.01 3.45
CA LEU A 56 -3.07 7.66 2.25
C LEU A 56 -3.74 8.88 1.62
N LEU A 57 -3.98 8.82 0.31
CA LEU A 57 -4.84 9.82 -0.35
C LEU A 57 -6.28 9.67 0.16
N SER A 58 -7.02 10.77 0.29
CA SER A 58 -8.39 10.73 0.81
C SER A 58 -9.33 9.93 -0.12
N THR A 59 -9.89 8.83 0.40
CA THR A 59 -10.73 7.87 -0.35
C THR A 59 -12.16 7.77 0.20
N LYS A 60 -12.71 8.84 0.77
CA LYS A 60 -13.94 8.76 1.58
C LYS A 60 -15.26 8.72 0.80
N LYS A 61 -15.28 9.00 -0.51
CA LYS A 61 -16.51 9.13 -1.35
C LYS A 61 -16.38 8.28 -2.60
N ASP A 62 -17.35 8.29 -3.52
CA ASP A 62 -17.14 7.71 -4.84
C ASP A 62 -16.45 8.71 -5.77
N TYR A 63 -15.64 8.20 -6.71
CA TYR A 63 -14.85 9.05 -7.62
C TYR A 63 -15.71 10.08 -8.38
N SER A 64 -16.90 9.68 -8.82
CA SER A 64 -17.84 10.56 -9.54
C SER A 64 -18.31 11.75 -8.69
N GLN A 65 -18.34 11.59 -7.36
CA GLN A 65 -18.81 12.58 -6.39
C GLN A 65 -17.70 13.50 -5.87
N LEU A 66 -16.45 13.27 -6.30
CA LEU A 66 -15.33 14.14 -5.95
C LEU A 66 -15.46 15.51 -6.62
N ASN A 67 -15.03 16.54 -5.91
CA ASN A 67 -14.90 17.87 -6.53
C ASN A 67 -13.70 17.91 -7.49
N SER A 68 -13.61 18.96 -8.31
CA SER A 68 -12.57 19.08 -9.34
C SER A 68 -11.14 19.04 -8.77
N SER A 69 -10.90 19.60 -7.57
CA SER A 69 -9.58 19.57 -6.94
C SER A 69 -9.20 18.16 -6.46
N GLU A 70 -10.16 17.43 -5.91
CA GLU A 70 -9.97 16.03 -5.50
C GLU A 70 -9.75 15.13 -6.73
N LYS A 71 -10.55 15.28 -7.79
CA LYS A 71 -10.35 14.55 -9.04
C LYS A 71 -8.96 14.81 -9.61
N GLN A 72 -8.53 16.06 -9.67
CA GLN A 72 -7.20 16.40 -10.16
C GLN A 72 -6.08 15.69 -9.38
N LYS A 73 -6.18 15.60 -8.05
CA LYS A 73 -5.20 14.85 -7.25
C LYS A 73 -5.15 13.37 -7.63
N TRP A 74 -6.31 12.76 -7.88
CA TRP A 74 -6.40 11.37 -8.30
C TRP A 74 -5.93 11.14 -9.73
N GLN A 75 -6.26 12.03 -10.66
CA GLN A 75 -5.78 12.01 -12.05
C GLN A 75 -4.24 12.07 -12.08
N ARG A 76 -3.65 13.00 -11.33
CA ARG A 76 -2.20 13.11 -11.19
C ARG A 76 -1.60 11.84 -10.59
N LYS A 77 -2.22 11.30 -9.54
CA LYS A 77 -1.74 10.08 -8.88
C LYS A 77 -1.77 8.88 -9.82
N PHE A 78 -2.87 8.71 -10.55
CA PHE A 78 -2.97 7.68 -11.58
C PHE A 78 -1.93 7.89 -12.67
N ALA A 79 -1.73 9.12 -13.14
CA ALA A 79 -0.73 9.43 -14.16
C ALA A 79 0.70 9.10 -13.73
N ASP A 80 1.07 9.41 -12.48
CA ASP A 80 2.38 9.05 -11.91
C ASP A 80 2.57 7.53 -11.82
N PHE A 81 1.52 6.81 -11.42
CA PHE A 81 1.52 5.36 -11.36
C PHE A 81 1.61 4.73 -12.77
N TYR A 82 0.79 5.22 -13.70
CA TYR A 82 0.72 4.76 -15.09
C TYR A 82 2.03 4.99 -15.86
N LYS A 83 2.71 6.11 -15.61
CA LYS A 83 4.05 6.38 -16.16
C LYS A 83 5.03 5.23 -15.86
N ASN A 84 4.90 4.59 -14.69
CA ASN A 84 5.72 3.48 -14.25
C ASN A 84 5.01 2.12 -14.39
N ARG A 85 4.06 1.99 -15.33
CA ARG A 85 3.26 0.77 -15.51
C ARG A 85 4.11 -0.48 -15.76
N ASP A 86 5.27 -0.35 -16.40
CA ASP A 86 6.24 -1.43 -16.63
C ASP A 86 6.83 -2.02 -15.33
N LYS A 87 6.74 -1.26 -14.22
CA LYS A 87 7.18 -1.66 -12.89
C LYS A 87 6.04 -2.18 -12.02
N VAL A 88 4.81 -2.25 -12.53
CA VAL A 88 3.68 -2.85 -11.81
C VAL A 88 3.94 -4.35 -11.65
N ARG A 89 3.67 -4.88 -10.46
CA ARG A 89 3.99 -6.26 -10.07
C ARG A 89 2.76 -7.07 -9.69
N SER A 90 1.70 -6.40 -9.27
CA SER A 90 0.43 -6.99 -8.86
C SER A 90 -0.49 -7.15 -10.06
N LEU A 91 -1.11 -8.32 -10.18
CA LEU A 91 -2.13 -8.57 -11.21
C LEU A 91 -3.28 -7.56 -11.11
N ILE A 92 -3.75 -7.25 -9.89
CA ILE A 92 -4.87 -6.31 -9.69
C ILE A 92 -4.51 -4.93 -10.27
N PHE A 93 -3.34 -4.38 -9.93
CA PHE A 93 -2.92 -3.07 -10.44
C PHE A 93 -2.54 -3.12 -11.92
N GLU A 94 -2.10 -4.27 -12.44
CA GLU A 94 -1.89 -4.49 -13.88
C GLU A 94 -3.22 -4.41 -14.64
N GLU A 95 -4.29 -5.02 -14.11
CA GLU A 95 -5.63 -4.91 -14.69
C GLU A 95 -6.18 -3.49 -14.68
N LEU A 96 -5.87 -2.73 -13.64
CA LEU A 96 -6.33 -1.34 -13.49
C LEU A 96 -5.61 -0.36 -14.44
N VAL A 97 -4.35 -0.65 -14.82
CA VAL A 97 -3.46 0.37 -15.39
C VAL A 97 -2.84 -0.05 -16.73
N ILE A 98 -2.52 -1.34 -16.94
CA ILE A 98 -1.93 -1.82 -18.20
C ILE A 98 -3.00 -2.26 -19.18
N LYS A 99 -3.98 -3.05 -18.75
CA LYS A 99 -5.02 -3.58 -19.66
C LYS A 99 -5.82 -2.48 -20.38
N PRO A 100 -6.22 -1.38 -19.72
CA PRO A 100 -6.99 -0.33 -20.37
C PRO A 100 -6.11 0.75 -21.03
N ALA A 101 -4.79 0.50 -21.19
CA ALA A 101 -3.83 1.47 -21.70
C ALA A 101 -4.18 2.08 -23.06
N HIS A 102 -4.88 1.33 -23.90
CA HIS A 102 -5.31 1.76 -25.22
C HIS A 102 -6.37 2.89 -25.16
N ALA A 103 -7.15 2.98 -24.08
CA ALA A 103 -8.19 4.00 -23.88
C ALA A 103 -7.65 5.43 -23.88
N LEU A 104 -6.38 5.62 -23.48
CA LEU A 104 -5.74 6.94 -23.46
C LEU A 104 -5.15 7.34 -24.82
N SER A 105 -4.89 6.38 -25.71
CA SER A 105 -4.34 6.62 -27.07
C SER A 105 -3.11 7.54 -27.08
N LEU A 106 -2.14 7.25 -26.21
CA LEU A 106 -0.90 8.04 -26.06
C LEU A 106 0.29 7.36 -26.75
N SER A 107 1.19 8.15 -27.33
CA SER A 107 2.47 7.67 -27.89
C SER A 107 3.44 7.25 -26.79
N ASN A 108 4.45 6.43 -27.11
CA ASN A 108 5.48 6.02 -26.14
C ASN A 108 6.20 7.21 -25.49
N GLU A 109 6.43 8.29 -26.24
CA GLU A 109 7.03 9.51 -25.73
C GLU A 109 6.12 10.19 -24.70
N GLN A 110 4.83 10.34 -25.01
CA GLN A 110 3.84 10.91 -24.10
C GLN A 110 3.70 10.07 -22.82
N LEU A 111 3.80 8.74 -22.95
CA LEU A 111 3.72 7.80 -21.84
C LEU A 111 4.87 7.88 -20.83
N SER A 112 5.98 8.54 -21.18
CA SER A 112 7.08 8.78 -20.25
C SER A 112 6.90 10.04 -19.39
N HIS A 113 5.85 10.83 -19.65
CA HIS A 113 5.57 12.09 -18.98
C HIS A 113 4.21 12.04 -18.28
N ALA A 114 4.20 12.08 -16.95
CA ALA A 114 2.97 12.06 -16.15
C ALA A 114 2.01 13.21 -16.52
N GLN A 115 2.54 14.39 -16.85
CA GLN A 115 1.73 15.54 -17.25
C GLN A 115 0.88 15.25 -18.50
N HIS A 116 1.45 14.62 -19.53
CA HIS A 116 0.71 14.28 -20.74
C HIS A 116 -0.39 13.24 -20.48
N ILE A 117 -0.13 12.31 -19.55
CA ILE A 117 -1.11 11.32 -19.13
C ILE A 117 -2.25 12.01 -18.35
N GLU A 118 -1.94 12.88 -17.39
CA GLU A 118 -2.91 13.66 -16.62
C GLU A 118 -3.81 14.51 -17.54
N ASP A 119 -3.21 15.26 -18.47
CA ASP A 119 -3.93 16.13 -19.41
C ASP A 119 -4.89 15.31 -20.29
N GLN A 120 -4.44 14.14 -20.74
CA GLN A 120 -5.26 13.25 -21.57
C GLN A 120 -6.42 12.64 -20.78
N ILE A 121 -6.20 12.23 -19.52
CA ILE A 121 -7.27 11.77 -18.65
C ILE A 121 -8.29 12.88 -18.46
N LYS A 122 -7.84 14.09 -18.11
CA LYS A 122 -8.72 15.24 -17.91
C LYS A 122 -9.56 15.54 -19.15
N LYS A 123 -8.97 15.44 -20.35
CA LYS A 123 -9.67 15.67 -21.62
C LYS A 123 -10.71 14.58 -21.92
N LEU A 124 -10.38 13.32 -21.68
CA LEU A 124 -11.21 12.19 -22.06
C LEU A 124 -12.24 11.81 -20.99
N GLU A 125 -11.98 12.10 -19.72
CA GLU A 125 -12.82 11.66 -18.62
C GLU A 125 -14.27 12.16 -18.73
N GLU A 126 -14.54 13.31 -19.33
CA GLU A 126 -15.94 13.78 -19.48
C GLU A 126 -16.70 13.06 -20.61
N THR A 127 -15.98 12.52 -21.60
CA THR A 127 -16.56 12.06 -22.87
C THR A 127 -16.36 10.56 -23.13
N ASN A 128 -15.38 9.94 -22.49
CA ASN A 128 -15.00 8.54 -22.68
C ASN A 128 -15.33 7.73 -21.41
N LYS A 129 -16.35 6.88 -21.51
CA LYS A 129 -16.81 5.99 -20.43
C LYS A 129 -15.74 5.02 -19.95
N GLU A 130 -14.82 4.63 -20.84
CA GLU A 130 -13.73 3.73 -20.47
C GLU A 130 -12.74 4.44 -19.55
N VAL A 131 -12.34 5.68 -19.88
CA VAL A 131 -11.46 6.50 -19.01
C VAL A 131 -12.13 6.80 -17.67
N GLN A 132 -13.43 7.10 -17.66
CA GLN A 132 -14.19 7.25 -16.41
C GLN A 132 -14.12 5.99 -15.54
N LYS A 133 -14.31 4.82 -16.16
CA LYS A 133 -14.29 3.54 -15.45
C LYS A 133 -12.90 3.24 -14.90
N ILE A 134 -11.83 3.47 -15.66
CA ILE A 134 -10.44 3.30 -15.18
C ILE A 134 -10.21 4.12 -13.91
N MET A 135 -10.60 5.39 -13.93
CA MET A 135 -10.41 6.28 -12.78
C MET A 135 -11.27 5.85 -11.58
N GLN A 136 -12.50 5.40 -11.82
CA GLN A 136 -13.36 4.84 -10.78
C GLN A 136 -12.75 3.58 -10.18
N ASP A 137 -12.31 2.63 -10.99
CA ASP A 137 -11.77 1.35 -10.52
C ASP A 137 -10.45 1.55 -9.74
N PHE A 138 -9.55 2.40 -10.26
CA PHE A 138 -8.31 2.76 -9.54
C PHE A 138 -8.61 3.43 -8.19
N TYR A 139 -9.54 4.38 -8.17
CA TYR A 139 -9.97 5.04 -6.95
C TYR A 139 -10.59 4.05 -5.94
N GLN A 140 -11.45 3.14 -6.40
CA GLN A 140 -12.13 2.17 -5.53
C GLN A 140 -11.14 1.17 -4.93
N GLU A 141 -10.12 0.74 -5.66
CA GLU A 141 -9.09 -0.13 -5.08
C GLU A 141 -8.31 0.58 -3.97
N CYS A 142 -7.93 1.85 -4.18
CA CYS A 142 -7.29 2.63 -3.12
C CYS A 142 -8.22 2.90 -1.94
N ARG A 143 -9.53 3.08 -2.17
CA ARG A 143 -10.52 3.20 -1.10
C ARG A 143 -10.64 1.94 -0.25
N LYS A 144 -10.62 0.80 -0.91
CA LYS A 144 -10.61 -0.51 -0.24
C LYS A 144 -9.37 -0.65 0.63
N VAL A 145 -8.18 -0.32 0.12
CA VAL A 145 -6.93 -0.29 0.90
C VAL A 145 -7.07 0.58 2.16
N SER A 146 -7.58 1.80 2.03
CA SER A 146 -7.83 2.70 3.16
C SER A 146 -8.79 2.15 4.21
N SER A 147 -9.75 1.31 3.78
CA SER A 147 -10.81 0.76 4.64
C SER A 147 -10.40 -0.46 5.47
N PHE A 148 -9.25 -1.05 5.16
CA PHE A 148 -8.76 -2.23 5.87
C PHE A 148 -8.46 -1.91 7.33
N ILE A 149 -8.60 -2.93 8.18
CA ILE A 149 -8.41 -2.83 9.62
C ILE A 149 -7.11 -3.49 10.05
N PHE A 150 -6.32 -2.76 10.82
CA PHE A 150 -5.21 -3.26 11.62
C PHE A 150 -5.64 -3.53 13.05
N GLY A 151 -4.91 -4.44 13.70
CA GLY A 151 -5.03 -4.69 15.13
C GLY A 151 -6.20 -5.60 15.54
N LYS A 152 -7.19 -5.86 14.67
CA LYS A 152 -8.28 -6.81 14.96
C LYS A 152 -8.41 -7.91 13.90
N THR A 153 -7.83 -9.08 14.15
CA THR A 153 -7.86 -10.26 13.26
C THR A 153 -9.26 -10.82 13.04
N LYS A 154 -10.17 -10.64 14.00
CA LYS A 154 -11.58 -11.06 13.91
C LYS A 154 -12.47 -10.05 13.17
N HIS A 155 -11.94 -8.88 12.81
CA HIS A 155 -12.72 -7.88 12.08
C HIS A 155 -13.00 -8.37 10.63
N PRO A 156 -14.19 -8.16 10.07
CA PRO A 156 -14.51 -8.57 8.69
C PRO A 156 -13.51 -8.03 7.66
N ASN A 157 -13.10 -6.77 7.82
CA ASN A 157 -12.12 -6.09 6.97
C ASN A 157 -10.66 -6.23 7.45
N TYR A 158 -10.33 -7.27 8.22
CA TYR A 158 -8.93 -7.50 8.60
C TYR A 158 -8.09 -7.70 7.33
N TYR A 159 -7.02 -6.93 7.18
CA TYR A 159 -6.30 -6.82 5.91
C TYR A 159 -5.80 -8.17 5.36
N GLU A 160 -5.36 -9.09 6.23
CA GLU A 160 -4.91 -10.42 5.78
C GLU A 160 -6.06 -11.31 5.30
N ASN A 161 -7.25 -11.17 5.89
CA ASN A 161 -8.41 -11.94 5.45
C ASN A 161 -8.93 -11.41 4.12
N GLU A 162 -8.97 -10.08 3.98
CA GLU A 162 -9.38 -9.43 2.73
C GLU A 162 -8.42 -9.79 1.61
N ILE A 163 -7.10 -9.72 1.80
CA ILE A 163 -6.17 -10.02 0.71
C ILE A 163 -6.23 -11.49 0.25
N LYS A 164 -6.50 -12.43 1.17
CA LYS A 164 -6.71 -13.85 0.84
C LYS A 164 -7.94 -14.08 -0.04
N LYS A 165 -8.93 -13.18 -0.07
CA LYS A 165 -10.07 -13.28 -0.99
C LYS A 165 -9.68 -13.03 -2.44
N PHE A 166 -8.62 -12.26 -2.68
CA PHE A 166 -8.22 -11.81 -4.01
C PHE A 166 -7.05 -12.60 -4.60
N ILE A 167 -6.37 -13.41 -3.77
CA ILE A 167 -5.20 -14.18 -4.19
C ILE A 167 -5.52 -15.66 -3.99
N ASN A 168 -5.60 -16.41 -5.09
CA ASN A 168 -5.83 -17.86 -5.05
C ASN A 168 -4.85 -18.56 -4.09
N PRO A 169 -5.33 -19.44 -3.19
CA PRO A 169 -4.48 -20.14 -2.25
C PRO A 169 -3.51 -21.08 -2.98
N GLY A 170 -2.20 -20.86 -2.79
CA GLY A 170 -1.10 -21.64 -3.36
C GLY A 170 0.26 -21.16 -2.82
N GLU A 171 1.35 -21.86 -3.14
CA GLU A 171 2.70 -21.54 -2.60
C GLU A 171 3.22 -20.14 -2.99
N GLU A 172 2.65 -19.51 -4.02
CA GLU A 172 2.97 -18.15 -4.46
C GLU A 172 2.24 -17.05 -3.66
N LEU A 173 1.44 -17.40 -2.65
CA LEU A 173 0.58 -16.45 -1.90
C LEU A 173 1.39 -15.30 -1.27
N LYS A 174 2.55 -15.59 -0.68
CA LYS A 174 3.38 -14.56 -0.01
C LYS A 174 3.97 -13.55 -0.99
N ASP A 175 4.52 -14.02 -2.11
CA ASP A 175 5.08 -13.15 -3.16
C ASP A 175 3.98 -12.29 -3.80
N ARG A 176 2.82 -12.90 -4.11
CA ARG A 176 1.66 -12.19 -4.66
C ARG A 176 1.12 -11.12 -3.70
N THR A 177 1.09 -11.41 -2.40
CA THR A 177 0.63 -10.46 -1.38
C THR A 177 1.60 -9.29 -1.24
N ALA A 178 2.91 -9.54 -1.21
CA ALA A 178 3.93 -8.49 -1.17
C ALA A 178 3.88 -7.58 -2.41
N ARG A 179 3.68 -8.15 -3.61
CA ARG A 179 3.51 -7.39 -4.86
C ARG A 179 2.29 -6.48 -4.82
N TYR A 180 1.16 -6.99 -4.32
CA TYR A 180 -0.03 -6.18 -4.12
C TYR A 180 0.24 -5.00 -3.17
N TRP A 181 0.80 -5.26 -1.98
CA TRP A 181 1.04 -4.21 -1.01
C TRP A 181 2.06 -3.18 -1.48
N ARG A 182 3.02 -3.60 -2.30
CA ARG A 182 3.94 -2.68 -2.97
C ARG A 182 3.21 -1.74 -3.92
N ASP A 183 2.38 -2.27 -4.81
CA ASP A 183 1.66 -1.44 -5.78
C ASP A 183 0.58 -0.58 -5.12
N ALA A 184 -0.11 -1.11 -4.11
CA ALA A 184 -1.04 -0.35 -3.27
C ALA A 184 -0.33 0.81 -2.55
N TRP A 185 0.88 0.59 -2.03
CA TRP A 185 1.66 1.67 -1.44
C TRP A 185 1.95 2.76 -2.47
N ILE A 186 2.47 2.40 -3.64
CA ILE A 186 2.83 3.37 -4.67
C ILE A 186 1.61 4.10 -5.22
N GLY A 187 0.52 3.36 -5.49
CA GLY A 187 -0.70 3.87 -6.10
C GLY A 187 -1.59 4.66 -5.15
N CYS A 188 -1.63 4.33 -3.86
CA CYS A 188 -2.62 4.86 -2.93
C CYS A 188 -2.04 5.76 -1.82
N SER A 189 -0.75 5.63 -1.49
CA SER A 189 -0.11 6.51 -0.50
C SER A 189 0.20 7.89 -1.08
N LYS A 190 0.31 8.91 -0.22
CA LYS A 190 0.80 10.24 -0.61
C LYS A 190 2.25 10.22 -1.13
N PRO A 191 3.23 9.56 -0.46
CA PRO A 191 4.62 9.55 -0.94
C PRO A 191 4.81 8.74 -2.23
N GLY A 192 4.03 7.68 -2.44
CA GLY A 192 4.03 6.91 -3.69
C GLY A 192 5.37 6.26 -4.07
N SER A 193 6.29 6.06 -3.13
CA SER A 193 7.64 5.55 -3.41
C SER A 193 7.98 4.33 -2.58
N THR A 194 8.55 3.31 -3.22
CA THR A 194 9.04 2.10 -2.54
C THR A 194 10.25 2.36 -1.65
N THR A 195 10.96 3.47 -1.83
CA THR A 195 12.13 3.82 -1.01
C THR A 195 11.76 4.35 0.36
N SER A 196 10.50 4.71 0.58
CA SER A 196 10.01 5.37 1.79
C SER A 196 8.74 4.70 2.33
N ILE A 197 8.66 3.37 2.28
CA ILE A 197 7.52 2.63 2.83
C ILE A 197 7.48 2.80 4.36
N ASP A 198 6.34 3.24 4.87
CA ASP A 198 6.12 3.49 6.29
C ASP A 198 6.29 2.23 7.14
N ILE A 199 6.85 2.43 8.34
CA ILE A 199 7.02 1.36 9.32
C ILE A 199 5.64 0.84 9.72
N GLY A 200 5.41 -0.47 9.55
CA GLY A 200 4.13 -1.12 9.82
C GLY A 200 3.27 -1.38 8.58
N TRP A 201 3.67 -0.89 7.41
CA TRP A 201 3.01 -1.28 6.16
C TRP A 201 3.15 -2.79 5.93
N PRO A 202 2.11 -3.49 5.42
CA PRO A 202 2.17 -4.93 5.24
C PRO A 202 3.30 -5.33 4.28
N ASP A 203 4.00 -6.41 4.62
CA ASP A 203 5.12 -6.99 3.85
C ASP A 203 6.27 -6.01 3.53
N ARG A 204 6.38 -4.88 4.24
CA ARG A 204 7.40 -3.84 4.00
C ARG A 204 8.80 -4.40 3.81
N ASP A 205 9.27 -5.24 4.73
CA ASP A 205 10.66 -5.69 4.72
C ASP A 205 10.93 -6.62 3.55
N GLU A 206 9.96 -7.45 3.17
CA GLU A 206 10.03 -8.27 1.97
C GLU A 206 10.02 -7.39 0.71
N ILE A 207 9.15 -6.39 0.63
CA ILE A 207 9.11 -5.43 -0.49
C ILE A 207 10.47 -4.73 -0.66
N LEU A 208 11.04 -4.20 0.43
CA LEU A 208 12.33 -3.51 0.39
C LEU A 208 13.48 -4.44 0.00
N LYS A 209 13.45 -5.70 0.46
CA LYS A 209 14.43 -6.71 0.08
C LYS A 209 14.34 -7.04 -1.42
N GLN A 210 13.13 -7.18 -1.95
CA GLN A 210 12.92 -7.51 -3.35
C GLN A 210 13.26 -6.34 -4.29
N GLU A 211 12.91 -5.10 -3.94
CA GLU A 211 13.26 -3.90 -4.71
C GLU A 211 14.78 -3.62 -4.75
N LYS A 212 15.52 -3.99 -3.70
CA LYS A 212 17.00 -3.87 -3.67
C LYS A 212 17.73 -4.98 -4.42
N SER A 213 17.08 -6.14 -4.59
CA SER A 213 17.69 -7.28 -5.28
C SER A 213 17.63 -7.06 -6.78
N SER A 214 18.77 -7.14 -7.46
CA SER A 214 18.86 -7.08 -8.93
C SER A 214 18.01 -8.14 -9.63
N ASN A 215 17.60 -9.19 -8.92
CA ASN A 215 16.76 -10.28 -9.41
C ASN A 215 15.42 -10.44 -8.67
N GLY A 216 15.09 -9.57 -7.72
CA GLY A 216 14.04 -9.83 -6.73
C GLY A 216 12.68 -10.14 -7.33
N TRP A 217 12.28 -9.36 -8.34
CA TRP A 217 11.07 -9.59 -9.13
C TRP A 217 11.33 -9.70 -10.64
N ASN A 218 12.58 -9.95 -11.04
CA ASN A 218 12.99 -10.16 -12.44
C ASN A 218 12.87 -11.62 -12.89
N LYS A 219 12.60 -12.57 -11.98
CA LYS A 219 12.05 -13.85 -12.42
C LYS A 219 10.71 -13.54 -13.06
N GLU A 220 10.65 -13.79 -14.37
CA GLU A 220 9.51 -13.60 -15.25
C GLU A 220 8.23 -13.50 -14.44
N ASN A 221 7.47 -12.42 -14.66
CA ASN A 221 6.02 -12.53 -14.52
C ASN A 221 5.67 -13.85 -15.22
N LYS A 222 5.43 -14.92 -14.46
CA LYS A 222 4.66 -16.05 -14.94
C LYS A 222 3.29 -15.44 -15.12
N ARG A 223 3.13 -14.79 -16.26
CA ARG A 223 1.92 -14.23 -16.83
C ARG A 223 1.03 -15.44 -17.04
N MET A 224 0.40 -15.91 -15.98
CA MET A 224 -0.63 -16.93 -15.98
C MET A 224 -1.86 -16.32 -15.34
#